data_AF-A0A937Y2P2-F1
#
_entry.id   AF-A0A937Y2P2-F1
#
_cell.length_a   1.000
_cell.length_b   1.000
_cell.length_c   1.000
_cell.angle_alpha   90.00
_cell.angle_beta   90.00
_cell.angle_gamma   90.00
#
_symmetry.space_group_name_H-M   'P 1'
#
loop_
_entity.id
_entity.type
_entity.pdbx_description
1 polymer ?
#
loop_
_entity_poly.entity_id
_entity_poly.type
_entity_poly.pdbx_seq_one_letter_code
_entity_poly.pdbx_strand_id
1 'polypeptide(L)'
;MDVVIYDEFDNAPLHRELASNVYPVEMVYATVEVKRLLEKKNLAKILSDIQKIRVLAAERWYAAYAAVPRDATESGQSITGQIQFQLPRPLPRSYLVAIRQKGWADIGAFTSDLADALEANPTHIHGAVILESDWYVTLKPCSTPRTGLKAKIENSLLRFVNDLLPAIASMPMYQMSFDRYLNAATPNQPLQRTRRKRRAPEG
;
A
#
# COMPACT_ATOMS: atom_id res chain seq x y z
N MET A 1 -0.11 10.42 -6.83
CA MET A 1 -1.03 9.28 -6.88
C MET A 1 -2.39 9.79 -7.20
N ASP A 2 -2.95 9.25 -8.28
CA ASP A 2 -4.21 9.69 -8.81
C ASP A 2 -5.37 8.83 -8.28
N VAL A 3 -5.13 7.54 -8.02
CA VAL A 3 -6.12 6.64 -7.44
C VAL A 3 -5.50 5.82 -6.30
N VAL A 4 -6.23 5.72 -5.19
CA VAL A 4 -5.90 4.88 -4.04
C VAL A 4 -7.07 3.91 -3.85
N ILE A 5 -6.77 2.62 -3.78
CA ILE A 5 -7.72 1.57 -3.41
C ILE A 5 -7.41 1.21 -1.96
N TYR A 6 -8.38 1.38 -1.07
CA TYR A 6 -8.18 1.30 0.37
C TYR A 6 -9.31 0.56 1.08
N ASP A 7 -9.04 0.17 2.31
CA ASP A 7 -9.98 -0.41 3.24
C ASP A 7 -10.72 0.68 4.02
N GLU A 8 -12.05 0.67 3.96
CA GLU A 8 -12.92 1.56 4.75
C GLU A 8 -13.81 0.76 5.71
N PHE A 9 -13.59 -0.56 5.85
CA PHE A 9 -14.35 -1.38 6.77
C PHE A 9 -13.73 -1.38 8.16
N ASP A 10 -12.43 -1.66 8.26
CA ASP A 10 -11.71 -1.76 9.54
C ASP A 10 -10.90 -0.50 9.87
N ASN A 11 -10.70 0.36 8.87
CA ASN A 11 -9.83 1.54 8.95
C ASN A 11 -10.51 2.82 8.44
N ALA A 12 -9.97 3.97 8.82
CA ALA A 12 -10.46 5.28 8.38
C ALA A 12 -9.30 6.20 7.98
N PRO A 13 -9.49 7.09 6.99
CA PRO A 13 -8.50 8.12 6.66
C PRO A 13 -8.22 9.05 7.85
N LEU A 14 -6.99 9.58 7.93
CA LEU A 14 -6.62 10.56 8.96
C LEU A 14 -7.28 11.92 8.74
N HIS A 15 -7.50 12.27 7.47
CA HIS A 15 -8.10 13.55 7.07
C HIS A 15 -8.90 13.39 5.79
N ARG A 16 -10.04 14.09 5.71
CA ARG A 16 -10.90 14.19 4.53
C ARG A 16 -11.31 15.65 4.35
N GLU A 17 -10.89 16.27 3.26
CA GLU A 17 -11.31 17.63 2.94
C GLU A 17 -11.41 17.84 1.43
N LEU A 18 -12.62 18.18 0.96
CA LEU A 18 -12.93 18.45 -0.45
C LEU A 18 -12.44 17.33 -1.39
N ALA A 19 -11.26 17.51 -2.00
CA ALA A 19 -10.62 16.60 -2.94
C ALA A 19 -9.30 16.01 -2.41
N SER A 20 -8.95 16.30 -1.16
CA SER A 20 -7.70 15.90 -0.50
C SER A 20 -8.02 14.94 0.64
N ASN A 21 -7.52 13.71 0.52
CA ASN A 21 -7.66 12.69 1.55
C ASN A 21 -6.27 12.23 1.97
N VAL A 22 -6.07 12.07 3.29
CA VAL A 22 -4.82 11.57 3.86
C VAL A 22 -5.08 10.18 4.42
N TYR A 23 -4.49 9.18 3.76
CA TYR A 23 -4.64 7.77 4.12
C TYR A 23 -3.40 7.27 4.85
N PRO A 24 -3.55 6.64 6.02
CA PRO A 24 -2.57 5.73 6.59
C PRO A 24 -2.15 4.68 5.57
N VAL A 25 -0.88 4.32 5.55
CA VAL A 25 -0.40 3.37 4.53
C VAL A 25 -0.84 1.93 4.83
N GLU A 26 -1.24 1.65 6.08
CA GLU A 26 -1.85 0.40 6.53
C GLU A 26 -3.15 0.09 5.79
N MET A 27 -4.01 1.09 5.56
CA MET A 27 -5.33 0.87 4.94
C MET A 27 -5.27 0.76 3.41
N VAL A 28 -4.11 0.92 2.78
CA VAL A 28 -3.99 0.97 1.31
C VAL A 28 -3.76 -0.44 0.74
N TYR A 29 -4.72 -0.93 -0.04
CA TYR A 29 -4.55 -2.14 -0.86
C TYR A 29 -3.67 -1.88 -2.07
N ALA A 30 -3.94 -0.80 -2.81
CA ALA A 30 -3.24 -0.49 -4.04
C ALA A 30 -3.22 1.00 -4.37
N THR A 31 -2.24 1.39 -5.18
CA THR A 31 -2.18 2.72 -5.80
C THR A 31 -2.11 2.59 -7.31
N VAL A 32 -2.83 3.46 -8.01
CA VAL A 32 -2.74 3.58 -9.48
C VAL A 32 -2.28 4.99 -9.81
N GLU A 33 -1.13 5.07 -10.46
CA GLU A 33 -0.67 6.30 -11.07
C GLU A 33 -1.26 6.40 -12.48
N VAL A 34 -1.95 7.50 -12.77
CA VAL A 34 -2.66 7.73 -14.04
C VAL A 34 -1.94 8.81 -14.83
N LYS A 35 -1.75 8.56 -16.13
CA LYS A 35 -1.16 9.53 -17.06
C LYS A 35 -1.98 9.66 -18.32
N ARG A 36 -2.24 10.90 -18.74
CA ARG A 36 -2.83 11.15 -20.06
C ARG A 36 -1.88 10.72 -21.18
N LEU A 37 -0.60 11.06 -21.04
CA LEU A 37 0.45 10.68 -21.98
C LEU A 37 1.64 10.14 -21.19
N LEU A 38 2.00 8.88 -21.44
CA LEU A 38 3.22 8.27 -20.93
C LEU A 38 4.34 8.47 -21.95
N GLU A 39 5.37 9.22 -21.57
CA GLU A 39 6.56 9.43 -22.40
C GLU A 39 7.75 8.65 -21.81
N LYS A 40 8.61 8.10 -22.68
CA LYS A 40 9.83 7.39 -22.28
C LYS A 40 10.67 8.14 -21.23
N LYS A 41 10.88 9.45 -21.44
CA LYS A 41 11.66 10.31 -20.53
C LYS A 41 11.07 10.45 -19.11
N ASN A 42 9.76 10.24 -18.94
CA ASN A 42 9.07 10.45 -17.66
C ASN A 42 8.95 9.14 -16.85
N LEU A 43 9.29 8.00 -17.45
CA LEU A 43 9.08 6.68 -16.85
C LEU A 43 9.81 6.53 -15.51
N ALA A 44 11.08 6.93 -15.45
CA ALA A 44 11.89 6.87 -14.24
C ALA A 44 11.28 7.69 -13.09
N LYS A 45 10.79 8.90 -13.39
CA LYS A 45 10.12 9.75 -12.38
C LYS A 45 8.87 9.08 -11.83
N ILE A 46 8.04 8.52 -12.70
CA ILE A 46 6.81 7.82 -12.31
C ILE A 46 7.11 6.63 -11.39
N LEU A 47 8.12 5.82 -11.75
CA LEU A 47 8.56 4.70 -10.93
C LEU A 47 9.12 5.16 -9.57
N SER A 48 9.85 6.28 -9.54
CA SER A 48 10.30 6.90 -8.29
C SER A 48 9.13 7.34 -7.40
N ASP A 49 8.09 7.93 -7.97
CA ASP A 49 6.90 8.36 -7.22
C ASP A 49 6.13 7.16 -6.64
N ILE A 50 6.02 6.06 -7.39
CA ILE A 50 5.50 4.78 -6.89
C ILE A 50 6.37 4.23 -5.75
N GLN A 51 7.70 4.30 -5.90
CA GLN A 51 8.63 3.78 -4.92
C GLN A 51 8.51 4.45 -3.55
N LYS A 52 8.27 5.78 -3.52
CA LYS A 52 8.08 6.52 -2.26
C LYS A 52 7.00 5.91 -1.38
N ILE A 53 5.89 5.48 -1.99
CA ILE A 53 4.77 4.86 -1.26
C ILE A 53 5.14 3.47 -0.78
N ARG A 54 5.85 2.70 -1.59
CA ARG A 54 6.31 1.37 -1.20
C ARG A 54 7.30 1.42 -0.04
N VAL A 55 8.16 2.43 -0.01
CA VAL A 55 9.08 2.70 1.11
C VAL A 55 8.27 3.05 2.37
N LEU A 56 7.29 3.95 2.27
CA LEU A 56 6.41 4.27 3.39
C LEU A 56 5.67 3.02 3.91
N ALA A 57 5.20 2.16 3.00
CA ALA A 57 4.46 0.96 3.34
C ALA A 57 5.30 -0.15 3.99
N ALA A 58 6.62 -0.04 3.96
CA ALA A 58 7.50 -0.97 4.67
C ALA A 58 7.38 -0.83 6.19
N GLU A 59 6.93 0.33 6.66
CA GLU A 59 6.80 0.69 8.08
C GLU A 59 5.34 0.59 8.58
N ARG A 60 4.56 -0.39 8.10
CA ARG A 60 3.15 -0.56 8.50
C ARG A 60 3.01 -1.20 9.88
N TRP A 61 2.19 -0.58 10.72
CA TRP A 61 1.89 -1.04 12.08
C TRP A 61 0.40 -1.25 12.30
N TYR A 62 0.07 -2.46 12.69
CA TYR A 62 -1.29 -2.88 12.98
C TYR A 62 -1.48 -3.05 14.49
N ALA A 63 -2.73 -3.00 14.90
CA ALA A 63 -3.19 -3.23 16.26
C ALA A 63 -4.03 -4.51 16.30
N ALA A 64 -3.86 -5.30 17.36
CA ALA A 64 -4.74 -6.40 17.70
C ALA A 64 -5.04 -6.38 19.20
N TYR A 65 -6.16 -6.97 19.60
CA TYR A 65 -6.50 -7.16 21.00
C TYR A 65 -6.10 -8.57 21.44
N ALA A 66 -5.30 -8.64 22.50
CA ALA A 66 -4.83 -9.90 23.07
C ALA A 66 -4.97 -9.89 24.60
N ALA A 67 -4.96 -11.08 25.20
CA ALA A 67 -4.84 -11.21 26.64
C ALA A 67 -3.44 -10.78 27.08
N VAL A 68 -3.34 -9.71 27.86
CA VAL A 68 -2.09 -9.20 28.43
C VAL A 68 -2.15 -9.31 29.96
N PRO A 69 -1.02 -9.50 30.65
CA PRO A 69 -0.99 -9.50 32.11
C PRO A 69 -1.56 -8.20 32.66
N ARG A 70 -2.43 -8.30 33.67
CA ARG A 70 -3.01 -7.12 34.32
C ARG A 70 -1.91 -6.24 34.90
N ASP A 71 -0.98 -6.82 35.63
CA ASP A 71 0.18 -6.15 36.23
C ASP A 71 1.43 -7.02 36.02
N ALA A 72 2.60 -6.40 35.83
CA ALA A 72 3.86 -7.12 35.56
C ALA A 72 4.28 -8.05 36.72
N THR A 73 3.69 -7.86 37.90
CA THR A 73 4.02 -8.54 39.15
C THR A 73 2.95 -9.51 39.65
N GLU A 74 1.74 -9.52 39.08
CA GLU A 74 0.65 -10.40 39.53
C GLU A 74 0.43 -11.54 38.53
N SER A 75 0.90 -12.73 38.89
CA SER A 75 0.66 -13.95 38.10
C SER A 75 -0.80 -14.36 38.21
N GLY A 76 -1.47 -14.54 37.07
CA GLY A 76 -2.78 -15.21 36.99
C GLY A 76 -3.98 -14.35 36.57
N GLN A 77 -3.87 -13.02 36.49
CA GLN A 77 -4.93 -12.18 35.94
C GLN A 77 -4.51 -11.57 34.60
N SER A 78 -5.29 -11.84 33.55
CA SER A 78 -5.16 -11.18 32.25
C SER A 78 -6.29 -10.18 32.03
N ILE A 79 -5.98 -9.13 31.28
CA ILE A 79 -6.94 -8.18 30.74
C ILE A 79 -6.82 -8.16 29.22
N THR A 80 -7.85 -7.70 28.52
CA THR A 80 -7.73 -7.40 27.10
C THR A 80 -6.93 -6.11 26.92
N GLY A 81 -5.79 -6.21 26.23
CA GLY A 81 -4.94 -5.08 25.90
C GLY A 81 -4.65 -5.03 24.40
N GLN A 82 -4.31 -3.84 23.91
CA GLN A 82 -3.86 -3.65 22.54
C GLN A 82 -2.39 -4.00 22.42
N ILE A 83 -2.07 -4.89 21.49
CA ILE A 83 -0.71 -5.19 21.06
C ILE A 83 -0.48 -4.61 19.66
N GLN A 84 0.74 -4.18 19.37
CA GLN A 84 1.14 -3.69 18.06
C GLN A 84 2.03 -4.71 17.37
N PHE A 85 1.84 -4.88 16.06
CA PHE A 85 2.66 -5.77 15.25
C PHE A 85 2.88 -5.19 13.85
N GLN A 86 3.95 -5.63 13.19
CA GLN A 86 4.26 -5.25 11.80
C GLN A 86 3.94 -6.38 10.84
N LEU A 87 3.53 -6.02 9.62
CA LEU A 87 3.51 -6.95 8.50
C LEU A 87 4.44 -6.45 7.40
N PRO A 88 5.66 -7.01 7.29
CA PRO A 88 6.63 -6.55 6.31
C PRO A 88 6.17 -6.82 4.87
N ARG A 89 5.26 -7.79 4.66
CA ARG A 89 4.69 -8.16 3.36
C ARG A 89 3.26 -8.70 3.52
N PRO A 90 2.42 -8.66 2.45
CA PRO A 90 2.66 -7.99 1.17
C PRO A 90 2.48 -6.47 1.28
N LEU A 91 3.35 -5.71 0.61
CA LEU A 91 3.20 -4.25 0.45
C LEU A 91 2.03 -3.92 -0.50
N PRO A 92 1.46 -2.70 -0.46
CA PRO A 92 0.45 -2.24 -1.39
C PRO A 92 0.81 -2.54 -2.85
N ARG A 93 -0.21 -2.90 -3.62
CA ARG A 93 -0.06 -3.10 -5.06
C ARG A 93 0.13 -1.76 -5.75
N SER A 94 0.90 -1.75 -6.83
CA SER A 94 1.21 -0.51 -7.55
C SER A 94 1.02 -0.72 -9.04
N TYR A 95 0.21 0.14 -9.64
CA TYR A 95 -0.13 0.06 -11.05
C TYR A 95 0.12 1.39 -11.75
N LEU A 96 0.42 1.30 -13.04
CA LEU A 96 0.51 2.44 -13.94
C LEU A 96 -0.60 2.31 -14.98
N VAL A 97 -1.40 3.35 -15.16
CA VAL A 97 -2.39 3.42 -16.24
C VAL A 97 -2.12 4.65 -17.08
N ALA A 98 -1.99 4.47 -18.37
CA ALA A 98 -1.82 5.55 -19.33
C ALA A 98 -2.92 5.51 -20.39
N ILE A 99 -3.42 6.68 -20.80
CA ILE A 99 -4.33 6.75 -21.96
C ILE A 99 -3.53 6.52 -23.24
N ARG A 100 -2.46 7.30 -23.44
CA ARG A 100 -1.59 7.26 -24.62
C ARG A 100 -0.15 7.05 -24.24
N GLN A 101 0.64 6.67 -25.24
CA GLN A 101 2.10 6.60 -25.13
C GLN A 101 2.79 7.40 -26.22
N LYS A 102 4.02 7.84 -25.94
CA LYS A 102 4.92 8.42 -26.93
C LYS A 102 6.35 7.96 -26.69
N GLY A 103 6.97 7.49 -27.77
CA GLY A 103 8.38 7.09 -27.77
C GLY A 103 8.60 5.58 -27.89
N TRP A 104 7.54 4.78 -28.00
CA TRP A 104 7.64 3.34 -28.25
C TRP A 104 6.94 2.95 -29.55
N ALA A 105 7.61 2.16 -30.38
CA ALA A 105 7.05 1.65 -31.63
C ALA A 105 6.05 0.50 -31.38
N ASP A 106 6.35 -0.35 -30.40
CA ASP A 106 5.54 -1.52 -30.04
C ASP A 106 5.66 -1.83 -28.54
N ILE A 107 4.88 -2.83 -28.10
CA ILE A 107 4.88 -3.28 -26.70
C ILE A 107 6.22 -3.86 -26.25
N GLY A 108 7.03 -4.41 -27.17
CA GLY A 108 8.35 -4.95 -26.88
C GLY A 108 9.34 -3.85 -26.50
N ALA A 109 9.37 -2.77 -27.28
CA ALA A 109 10.16 -1.57 -26.98
C ALA A 109 9.76 -0.96 -25.63
N PHE A 110 8.45 -0.85 -25.37
CA PHE A 110 7.95 -0.39 -24.07
C PHE A 110 8.38 -1.32 -22.92
N THR A 111 8.23 -2.63 -23.08
CA THR A 111 8.57 -3.62 -22.06
C THR A 111 10.07 -3.61 -21.76
N SER A 112 10.91 -3.46 -22.77
CA SER A 112 12.37 -3.33 -22.59
C SER A 112 12.73 -2.08 -21.81
N ASP A 113 12.24 -0.92 -22.21
CA ASP A 113 12.52 0.35 -21.51
C ASP A 113 11.96 0.35 -20.07
N LEU A 114 10.82 -0.32 -19.86
CA LEU A 114 10.27 -0.53 -18.53
C LEU A 114 11.16 -1.44 -17.68
N ALA A 115 11.71 -2.50 -18.25
CA ALA A 115 12.68 -3.35 -17.57
C ALA A 115 13.91 -2.56 -17.14
N ASP A 116 14.49 -1.78 -18.05
CA ASP A 116 15.67 -0.94 -17.80
C ASP A 116 15.37 0.10 -16.70
N ALA A 117 14.21 0.74 -16.75
CA ALA A 117 13.81 1.73 -15.76
C ALA A 117 13.57 1.13 -14.36
N LEU A 118 13.02 -0.09 -14.28
CA LEU A 118 12.81 -0.85 -13.04
C LEU A 118 14.12 -1.40 -12.47
N GLU A 119 15.12 -1.71 -13.31
CA GLU A 119 16.46 -2.08 -12.86
C GLU A 119 17.19 -0.87 -12.25
N ALA A 120 17.08 0.29 -12.89
CA ALA A 120 17.67 1.54 -12.40
C ALA A 120 16.96 2.08 -11.13
N ASN A 121 15.65 1.84 -11.01
CA ASN A 121 14.84 2.25 -9.86
C ASN A 121 14.13 1.02 -9.32
N PRO A 122 14.71 0.30 -8.34
CA PRO A 122 14.18 -0.98 -7.85
C PRO A 122 12.86 -0.78 -7.12
N THR A 123 11.81 -0.64 -7.91
CA THR A 123 10.42 -0.57 -7.51
C THR A 123 9.69 -1.73 -8.14
N HIS A 124 8.68 -2.22 -7.45
CA HIS A 124 7.84 -3.28 -8.00
C HIS A 124 6.51 -2.67 -8.40
N ILE A 125 6.17 -2.77 -9.68
CA ILE A 125 4.83 -2.51 -10.19
C ILE A 125 4.17 -3.84 -10.52
N HIS A 126 2.89 -3.99 -10.23
CA HIS A 126 2.12 -5.20 -10.53
C HIS A 126 1.65 -5.22 -11.97
N GLY A 127 1.35 -4.05 -12.53
CA GLY A 127 1.05 -3.93 -13.95
C GLY A 127 1.08 -2.50 -14.48
N ALA A 128 1.25 -2.38 -15.79
CA ALA A 128 1.18 -1.16 -16.56
C ALA A 128 0.23 -1.35 -17.75
N VAL A 129 -0.75 -0.45 -17.88
CA VAL A 129 -1.76 -0.46 -18.95
C VAL A 129 -1.59 0.79 -19.81
N ILE A 130 -1.64 0.63 -21.14
CA ILE A 130 -1.71 1.74 -22.09
C ILE A 130 -2.96 1.54 -22.96
N LEU A 131 -4.00 2.33 -22.74
CA LEU A 131 -5.34 2.10 -23.28
C LEU A 131 -5.41 2.25 -24.80
N GLU A 132 -4.88 3.34 -25.37
CA GLU A 132 -4.97 3.61 -26.81
C GLU A 132 -4.17 2.62 -27.65
N SER A 133 -3.09 2.07 -27.10
CA SER A 133 -2.30 1.04 -27.77
C SER A 133 -2.76 -0.39 -27.44
N ASP A 134 -3.72 -0.53 -26.52
CA ASP A 134 -4.22 -1.79 -25.98
C ASP A 134 -3.11 -2.72 -25.43
N TRP A 135 -2.17 -2.12 -24.70
CA TRP A 135 -1.03 -2.83 -24.11
C TRP A 135 -1.25 -3.07 -22.62
N TYR A 136 -0.89 -4.27 -22.17
CA TYR A 136 -0.83 -4.59 -20.76
C TYR A 136 0.44 -5.37 -20.42
N VAL A 137 1.23 -4.85 -19.49
CA VAL A 137 2.47 -5.49 -19.02
C VAL A 137 2.36 -5.76 -17.53
N THR A 138 2.69 -6.98 -17.10
CA THR A 138 2.72 -7.38 -15.68
C THR A 138 4.11 -7.80 -15.27
N LEU A 139 4.51 -7.52 -14.04
CA LEU A 139 5.75 -8.05 -13.46
C LEU A 139 5.41 -9.16 -12.46
N LYS A 140 5.95 -10.36 -12.68
CA LYS A 140 5.82 -11.47 -11.74
C LYS A 140 6.43 -11.07 -10.37
N PRO A 141 5.77 -11.41 -9.24
CA PRO A 141 6.37 -11.20 -7.92
C PRO A 141 7.70 -11.94 -7.77
N CYS A 142 8.67 -11.32 -7.10
CA CYS A 142 9.98 -11.89 -6.77
C CYS A 142 10.86 -12.29 -7.96
N SER A 143 10.58 -11.81 -9.18
CA SER A 143 11.45 -11.97 -10.35
C SER A 143 12.20 -10.69 -10.68
N THR A 144 13.28 -10.81 -11.44
CA THR A 144 13.98 -9.65 -12.02
C THR A 144 13.10 -9.00 -13.11
N PRO A 145 13.21 -7.68 -13.37
CA PRO A 145 12.42 -7.03 -14.41
C PRO A 145 12.54 -7.71 -15.78
N ARG A 146 13.76 -8.06 -16.22
CA ARG A 146 13.99 -8.68 -17.54
C ARG A 146 13.34 -10.05 -17.73
N THR A 147 13.26 -10.86 -16.68
CA THR A 147 12.70 -12.21 -16.77
C THR A 147 11.24 -12.30 -16.30
N GLY A 148 10.81 -11.28 -15.55
CA GLY A 148 9.54 -11.25 -14.86
C GLY A 148 8.43 -10.52 -15.60
N LEU A 149 8.79 -9.60 -16.51
CA LEU A 149 7.81 -8.85 -17.29
C LEU A 149 7.13 -9.75 -18.32
N LYS A 150 5.81 -9.67 -18.39
CA LYS A 150 4.98 -10.34 -19.37
C LYS A 150 4.10 -9.32 -20.06
N ALA A 151 4.24 -9.23 -21.37
CA ALA A 151 3.45 -8.36 -22.24
C ALA A 151 2.24 -9.12 -22.80
N LYS A 152 1.08 -8.46 -22.82
CA LYS A 152 -0.17 -8.91 -23.41
C LYS A 152 -0.71 -7.75 -24.27
N ILE A 153 -1.14 -8.08 -25.48
CA ILE A 153 -1.88 -7.17 -26.37
C ILE A 153 -3.34 -7.62 -26.36
N GLU A 154 -4.24 -6.70 -26.70
CA GLU A 154 -5.69 -6.90 -26.80
C GLU A 154 -6.40 -7.07 -25.45
N ASN A 155 -7.49 -6.32 -25.26
CA ASN A 155 -8.30 -6.35 -24.04
C ASN A 155 -7.52 -5.96 -22.78
N SER A 156 -6.60 -5.01 -22.91
CA SER A 156 -5.68 -4.57 -21.84
C SER A 156 -6.40 -4.18 -20.56
N LEU A 157 -7.50 -3.42 -20.65
CA LEU A 157 -8.28 -3.02 -19.49
C LEU A 157 -8.95 -4.21 -18.80
N LEU A 158 -9.56 -5.13 -19.56
CA LEU A 158 -10.18 -6.32 -19.00
C LEU A 158 -9.15 -7.21 -18.32
N ARG A 159 -7.99 -7.41 -18.96
CA ARG A 159 -6.87 -8.18 -18.38
C ARG A 159 -6.35 -7.52 -17.10
N PHE A 160 -6.24 -6.19 -17.10
CA PHE A 160 -5.85 -5.44 -15.92
C PHE A 160 -6.83 -5.64 -14.77
N VAL A 161 -8.14 -5.50 -15.01
CA VAL A 161 -9.16 -5.73 -13.98
C VAL A 161 -9.11 -7.17 -13.46
N ASN A 162 -9.00 -8.14 -14.36
CA ASN A 162 -8.92 -9.56 -13.99
C ASN A 162 -7.66 -9.92 -13.19
N ASP A 163 -6.55 -9.22 -13.39
CA ASP A 163 -5.32 -9.41 -12.60
C ASP A 163 -5.37 -8.57 -11.29
N LEU A 164 -6.04 -7.40 -11.29
CA LEU A 164 -6.18 -6.48 -10.15
C LEU A 164 -7.04 -7.08 -9.02
N LEU A 165 -8.24 -7.58 -9.36
CA LEU A 165 -9.20 -8.08 -8.37
C LEU A 165 -8.63 -9.19 -7.47
N PRO A 166 -8.06 -10.29 -7.99
CA PRO A 166 -7.45 -11.32 -7.13
C PRO A 166 -6.19 -10.82 -6.42
N ALA A 167 -5.45 -9.88 -7.01
CA ALA A 167 -4.26 -9.30 -6.37
C ALA A 167 -4.61 -8.46 -5.13
N ILE A 168 -5.76 -7.79 -5.13
CA ILE A 168 -6.33 -7.09 -3.96
C ILE A 168 -6.91 -8.09 -2.97
N ALA A 169 -7.73 -9.04 -3.43
CA ALA A 169 -8.39 -10.01 -2.56
C ALA A 169 -7.41 -10.90 -1.76
N SER A 170 -6.18 -11.07 -2.27
CA SER A 170 -5.12 -11.81 -1.58
C SER A 170 -4.36 -11.00 -0.52
N MET A 171 -4.65 -9.70 -0.33
CA MET A 171 -3.98 -8.88 0.67
C MET A 171 -4.71 -8.93 2.00
N PRO A 172 -4.06 -9.40 3.08
CA PRO A 172 -4.67 -9.33 4.40
C PRO A 172 -4.71 -7.87 4.87
N MET A 173 -5.81 -7.49 5.49
CA MET A 173 -6.01 -6.19 6.12
C MET A 173 -6.29 -6.39 7.61
N TYR A 174 -5.76 -5.47 8.42
CA TYR A 174 -5.96 -5.45 9.87
C TYR A 174 -6.19 -4.02 10.31
N GLN A 175 -6.70 -3.86 11.53
CA GLN A 175 -6.88 -2.55 12.13
C GLN A 175 -5.52 -1.86 12.30
N MET A 176 -5.40 -0.63 11.82
CA MET A 176 -4.19 0.17 11.95
C MET A 176 -3.97 0.65 13.39
N SER A 177 -2.71 0.88 13.76
CA SER A 177 -2.38 1.46 15.06
C SER A 177 -2.55 2.99 15.06
N PHE A 178 -3.75 3.48 15.38
CA PHE A 178 -4.04 4.93 15.49
C PHE A 178 -3.11 5.67 16.45
N ASP A 179 -2.71 5.03 17.55
CA ASP A 179 -1.83 5.66 18.55
C ASP A 179 -0.50 6.13 17.95
N ARG A 180 0.01 5.44 16.91
CA ARG A 180 1.26 5.86 16.25
C ARG A 180 1.12 7.16 15.47
N TYR A 181 -0.09 7.47 15.00
CA TYR A 181 -0.38 8.71 14.29
C TYR A 181 -0.69 9.86 15.27
N LEU A 182 -1.33 9.56 16.40
CA LEU A 182 -1.73 10.55 17.40
C LEU A 182 -0.63 10.89 18.41
N ASN A 183 0.22 9.92 18.76
CA ASN A 183 1.21 10.03 19.84
C ASN A 183 2.66 10.03 19.32
N ALA A 184 2.91 10.66 18.15
CA ALA A 184 4.22 10.70 17.50
C ALA A 184 5.39 11.22 18.38
N ALA A 185 5.10 11.81 19.55
CA ALA A 185 6.08 12.27 20.53
C ALA A 185 6.59 11.18 21.50
N THR A 186 6.07 9.94 21.50
CA THR A 186 6.53 8.91 22.45
C THR A 186 6.47 7.50 21.83
N PRO A 187 7.52 7.07 21.08
CA PRO A 187 7.40 5.90 20.22
C PRO A 187 7.21 4.56 20.95
N ASN A 188 7.41 4.47 22.27
CA ASN A 188 7.45 3.20 23.00
C ASN A 188 7.08 3.34 24.49
N GLN A 189 6.12 4.19 24.86
CA GLN A 189 5.51 4.04 26.19
C GLN A 189 4.28 3.14 26.07
N PRO A 190 4.19 2.03 26.83
CA PRO A 190 2.93 1.33 26.97
C PRO A 190 1.87 2.35 27.41
N LEU A 191 0.70 2.34 26.75
CA LEU A 191 -0.43 3.22 27.05
C LEU A 191 -0.54 3.41 28.57
N GLN A 192 -0.19 4.60 29.06
CA GLN A 192 -0.27 4.86 30.48
C GLN A 192 -1.74 4.74 30.86
N ARG A 193 -2.03 3.78 31.75
CA ARG A 193 -3.35 3.53 32.32
C ARG A 193 -3.97 4.87 32.70
N THR A 194 -5.05 5.26 32.03
CA THR A 194 -5.94 6.29 32.58
C THR A 194 -6.53 5.71 33.86
N ARG A 195 -5.94 6.07 35.01
CA ARG A 195 -6.51 5.79 36.32
C ARG A 195 -7.85 6.50 36.38
N ARG A 196 -8.93 5.80 36.00
CA ARG A 196 -10.29 6.19 36.33
C ARG A 196 -10.36 6.21 37.85
N LYS A 197 -10.25 7.40 38.44
CA LYS A 197 -10.50 7.63 39.87
C LYS A 197 -11.88 7.06 40.15
N ARG A 198 -11.95 5.90 40.81
CA ARG A 198 -13.18 5.42 41.42
C ARG A 198 -13.59 6.51 42.40
N ARG A 199 -14.69 7.21 42.12
CA ARG A 199 -15.36 8.02 43.14
C ARG A 199 -15.68 7.07 44.29
N ALA A 200 -15.20 7.40 45.49
CA ALA A 200 -15.62 6.70 46.69
C ALA A 200 -17.15 6.86 46.82
N PRO A 201 -17.88 5.84 47.31
CA PRO A 201 -19.27 6.02 47.67
C PRO A 201 -19.34 7.06 48.80
N GLU A 202 -20.12 8.11 48.58
CA GLU A 202 -20.51 9.04 49.64
C GLU A 202 -21.38 8.24 50.62
N GLY A 203 -20.89 8.11 51.85
CA GLY A 203 -21.62 7.60 52.99
C GLY A 203 -22.23 8.75 53.79
#